data_AF-A0A845QH75-F1
#
_entry.id   AF-A0A845QH75-F1
#
_cell.length_a   1.000
_cell.length_b   1.000
_cell.length_c   1.000
_cell.angle_alpha   90.00
_cell.angle_beta   90.00
_cell.angle_gamma   90.00
#
_symmetry.space_group_name_H-M   'P 1'
#
loop_
_entity.id
_entity.type
_entity.pdbx_description
1 polymer ?
#
loop_
_entity_poly.entity_id
_entity_poly.type
_entity_poly.pdbx_seq_one_letter_code
_entity_poly.pdbx_strand_id
1 'polypeptide(L)'
;MIRTETDGAIGWLIIDRPGQRNALSTAMWADIPRAVRTLCETDGVRAIILRGAGNTAFAAGADIGELQRMGSDPAALADFEEKFEAAQASLEACPLPVIAAIKGPCMGGGLALALCCDMRVAGDDTSFAIPAARLGLGYAAPAVARLMRAAGPAGAFEVLATARRYAADEALTRNLVTEVVGTDDVFPRAEALARQIAANAPLTVRAAKATITALTRQDDSLQQAEELIMRCGSSADFAEGRQAFMEKRPPRFTGE
;
A
#
# COMPACT_ATOMS: atom_id res chain seq x y z
N MET A 1 -7.00 -13.78 8.40
CA MET A 1 -5.88 -13.40 9.28
C MET A 1 -4.91 -12.53 8.49
N ILE A 2 -4.11 -11.71 9.15
CA ILE A 2 -2.99 -11.00 8.51
C ILE A 2 -1.71 -11.74 8.87
N ARG A 3 -0.90 -12.11 7.88
CA ARG A 3 0.40 -12.76 8.09
C ARG A 3 1.55 -11.88 7.64
N THR A 4 2.71 -12.09 8.25
CA THR A 4 3.98 -11.50 7.84
C THR A 4 4.99 -12.60 7.53
N GLU A 5 5.76 -12.43 6.46
CA GLU A 5 6.89 -13.30 6.09
C GLU A 5 8.06 -12.42 5.66
N THR A 6 9.28 -12.96 5.65
CA THR A 6 10.47 -12.25 5.17
C THR A 6 11.27 -13.12 4.20
N ASP A 7 11.78 -12.50 3.15
CA ASP A 7 12.76 -13.10 2.23
C ASP A 7 13.86 -12.06 1.94
N GLY A 8 15.04 -12.26 2.54
CA GLY A 8 16.14 -11.31 2.48
C GLY A 8 15.70 -9.90 2.91
N ALA A 9 15.76 -8.95 1.98
CA ALA A 9 15.41 -7.56 2.23
C ALA A 9 13.92 -7.23 2.02
N ILE A 10 13.08 -8.23 1.76
CA ILE A 10 11.66 -8.05 1.43
C ILE A 10 10.79 -8.58 2.56
N GLY A 11 9.91 -7.73 3.08
CA GLY A 11 8.82 -8.11 3.97
C GLY A 11 7.55 -8.38 3.18
N TRP A 12 6.86 -9.46 3.47
CA TRP A 12 5.58 -9.81 2.84
C TRP A 12 4.45 -9.59 3.84
N LEU A 13 3.52 -8.71 3.50
CA LEU A 13 2.28 -8.50 4.24
C LEU A 13 1.14 -9.21 3.50
N ILE A 14 0.56 -10.22 4.12
CA ILE A 14 -0.36 -11.14 3.42
C ILE A 14 -1.74 -11.08 4.06
N ILE A 15 -2.74 -10.72 3.27
CA ILE A 15 -4.16 -10.83 3.64
C ILE A 15 -4.58 -12.29 3.42
N ASP A 16 -4.64 -13.07 4.50
CA ASP A 16 -4.85 -14.51 4.45
C ASP A 16 -6.27 -14.90 4.87
N ARG A 17 -7.19 -14.81 3.90
CA ARG A 17 -8.56 -15.35 4.00
C ARG A 17 -9.09 -15.79 2.62
N PRO A 18 -8.37 -16.69 1.91
CA PRO A 18 -8.65 -16.99 0.51
C PRO A 18 -10.05 -17.57 0.29
N GLY A 19 -10.57 -18.35 1.24
CA GLY A 19 -11.93 -18.90 1.20
C GLY A 19 -13.05 -17.86 1.16
N GLN A 20 -12.77 -16.60 1.47
CA GLN A 20 -13.70 -15.47 1.33
C GLN A 20 -13.13 -14.35 0.45
N ARG A 21 -12.31 -14.72 -0.55
CA ARG A 21 -11.65 -13.77 -1.47
C ARG A 21 -10.90 -12.66 -0.73
N ASN A 22 -10.27 -13.02 0.39
CA ASN A 22 -9.50 -12.10 1.23
C ASN A 22 -10.33 -10.90 1.76
N ALA A 23 -11.64 -11.09 2.00
CA ALA A 23 -12.46 -10.11 2.71
C ALA A 23 -11.97 -9.90 4.15
N LEU A 24 -11.82 -8.64 4.57
CA LEU A 24 -11.24 -8.27 5.85
C LEU A 24 -12.32 -8.04 6.90
N SER A 25 -12.24 -8.79 8.00
CA SER A 25 -13.04 -8.52 9.20
C SER A 25 -12.45 -7.35 10.01
N THR A 26 -13.22 -6.81 10.94
CA THR A 26 -12.78 -5.77 11.88
C THR A 26 -11.51 -6.17 12.63
N ALA A 27 -11.40 -7.43 13.04
CA ALA A 27 -10.19 -7.95 13.67
C ALA A 27 -8.97 -7.93 12.71
N MET A 28 -9.18 -8.28 11.44
CA MET A 28 -8.10 -8.22 10.44
C MET A 28 -7.65 -6.79 10.16
N TRP A 29 -8.58 -5.83 10.13
CA TRP A 29 -8.23 -4.41 10.04
C TRP A 29 -7.35 -3.96 11.21
N ALA A 30 -7.73 -4.34 12.44
CA ALA A 30 -6.95 -4.05 13.65
C ALA A 30 -5.56 -4.71 13.66
N ASP A 31 -5.37 -5.83 12.95
CA ASP A 31 -4.09 -6.53 12.88
C ASP A 31 -3.09 -5.89 11.90
N ILE A 32 -3.55 -5.14 10.90
CA ILE A 32 -2.67 -4.54 9.87
C ILE A 32 -1.61 -3.60 10.49
N PRO A 33 -1.94 -2.64 11.37
CA PRO A 33 -0.94 -1.75 11.96
C PRO A 33 0.15 -2.50 12.73
N ARG A 34 -0.20 -3.60 13.42
CA ARG A 34 0.76 -4.44 14.12
C ARG A 34 1.67 -5.15 13.12
N ALA A 35 1.10 -5.74 12.07
CA ALA A 35 1.86 -6.44 11.04
C ALA A 35 2.83 -5.51 10.28
N VAL A 36 2.40 -4.29 9.93
CA VAL A 36 3.26 -3.28 9.31
C VAL A 36 4.42 -2.92 10.24
N ARG A 37 4.14 -2.65 11.52
CA ARG A 37 5.18 -2.36 12.53
C ARG A 37 6.21 -3.49 12.64
N THR A 38 5.74 -4.74 12.72
CA THR A 38 6.63 -5.91 12.77
C THR A 38 7.59 -5.95 11.59
N LEU A 39 7.12 -5.70 10.37
CA LEU A 39 8.00 -5.66 9.19
C LEU A 39 8.97 -4.48 9.20
N CYS A 40 8.54 -3.30 9.68
CA CYS A 40 9.40 -2.13 9.81
C CYS A 40 10.53 -2.32 10.84
N GLU A 41 10.26 -3.07 11.91
CA GLU A 41 11.20 -3.37 12.99
C GLU A 41 12.06 -4.61 12.71
N THR A 42 11.81 -5.34 11.63
CA THR A 42 12.61 -6.52 11.27
C THR A 42 13.90 -6.10 10.57
N ASP A 43 15.03 -6.45 11.18
CA ASP A 43 16.36 -6.15 10.64
C ASP A 43 16.53 -6.66 9.21
N GLY A 44 17.10 -5.80 8.37
CA GLY A 44 17.39 -6.10 6.97
C GLY A 44 16.22 -5.86 6.01
N VAL A 45 14.98 -5.70 6.48
CA VAL A 45 13.84 -5.40 5.59
C VAL A 45 13.94 -3.96 5.05
N ARG A 46 13.88 -3.84 3.73
CA ARG A 46 14.02 -2.56 3.00
C ARG A 46 12.81 -2.19 2.16
N ALA A 47 11.95 -3.15 1.84
CA ALA A 47 10.70 -2.93 1.12
C ALA A 47 9.64 -3.95 1.58
N ILE A 48 8.37 -3.57 1.50
CA ILE A 48 7.23 -4.43 1.84
C ILE A 48 6.41 -4.72 0.57
N ILE A 49 5.96 -5.95 0.40
CA ILE A 49 4.97 -6.34 -0.60
C ILE A 49 3.67 -6.71 0.11
N LEU A 50 2.60 -5.97 -0.17
CA LEU A 50 1.24 -6.31 0.25
C LEU A 50 0.56 -7.17 -0.81
N ARG A 51 0.03 -8.33 -0.44
CA ARG A 51 -0.75 -9.20 -1.34
C ARG A 51 -1.90 -9.92 -0.64
N GLY A 52 -2.84 -10.41 -1.43
CA GLY A 52 -3.78 -11.45 -0.99
C GLY A 52 -3.13 -12.83 -0.98
N ALA A 53 -3.54 -13.69 -0.05
CA ALA A 53 -3.18 -15.10 -0.10
C ALA A 53 -3.85 -15.80 -1.28
N GLY A 54 -3.15 -16.78 -1.87
CA GLY A 54 -3.60 -17.49 -3.07
C GLY A 54 -3.50 -16.64 -4.34
N ASN A 55 -4.25 -17.05 -5.36
CA ASN A 55 -4.24 -16.43 -6.70
C ASN A 55 -5.61 -15.88 -7.14
N THR A 56 -6.62 -15.95 -6.28
CA THR A 56 -8.01 -15.70 -6.68
C THR A 56 -8.48 -14.27 -6.48
N ALA A 57 -7.90 -13.54 -5.51
CA ALA A 57 -8.28 -12.16 -5.20
C ALA A 57 -7.19 -11.48 -4.37
N PHE A 58 -7.01 -10.18 -4.57
CA PHE A 58 -6.20 -9.36 -3.69
C PHE A 58 -6.94 -9.16 -2.38
N ALA A 59 -8.11 -8.52 -2.44
CA ALA A 59 -9.04 -8.34 -1.33
C ALA A 59 -10.42 -7.92 -1.85
N ALA A 60 -11.47 -8.59 -1.37
CA ALA A 60 -12.85 -8.25 -1.68
C ALA A 60 -13.40 -7.04 -0.89
N GLY A 61 -12.59 -6.43 -0.02
CA GLY A 61 -12.98 -5.33 0.84
C GLY A 61 -13.40 -5.77 2.23
N ALA A 62 -14.23 -4.97 2.90
CA ALA A 62 -14.76 -5.31 4.21
C ALA A 62 -15.65 -6.57 4.15
N ASP A 63 -15.67 -7.33 5.23
CA ASP A 63 -16.57 -8.47 5.41
C ASP A 63 -18.03 -7.98 5.51
N ILE A 64 -18.77 -8.10 4.40
CA ILE A 64 -20.17 -7.67 4.34
C ILE A 64 -21.05 -8.45 5.33
N GLY A 65 -20.73 -9.71 5.63
CA GLY A 65 -21.48 -10.49 6.61
C GLY A 65 -21.22 -10.01 8.05
N GLU A 66 -20.07 -9.40 8.32
CA GLU A 66 -19.82 -8.70 9.58
C GLU A 66 -20.53 -7.35 9.62
N LEU A 67 -20.44 -6.54 8.56
CA LEU A 67 -21.16 -5.26 8.48
C LEU A 67 -22.68 -5.44 8.63
N GLN A 68 -23.25 -6.48 8.03
CA GLN A 68 -24.68 -6.79 8.20
C GLN A 68 -25.05 -7.11 9.65
N ARG A 69 -24.17 -7.80 10.39
CA ARG A 69 -24.38 -8.12 11.81
C ARG A 69 -24.25 -6.90 12.72
N MET A 70 -23.40 -5.93 12.37
CA MET A 70 -23.33 -4.64 13.07
C MET A 70 -24.61 -3.83 12.89
N GLY A 71 -25.24 -3.92 11.71
CA GLY A 71 -26.47 -3.20 11.41
C GLY A 71 -26.27 -1.68 11.54
N SER A 72 -27.15 -1.02 12.29
CA SER A 72 -27.09 0.42 12.55
C SER A 72 -26.53 0.76 13.94
N ASP A 73 -25.85 -0.17 14.62
CA ASP A 73 -25.23 0.09 15.92
C ASP A 73 -24.10 1.13 15.77
N PRO A 74 -24.26 2.35 16.31
CA PRO A 74 -23.27 3.41 16.13
C PRO A 74 -21.90 3.06 16.74
N ALA A 75 -21.87 2.31 17.85
CA ALA A 75 -20.61 1.97 18.51
C ALA A 75 -19.81 0.95 17.68
N ALA A 76 -20.48 -0.06 17.13
CA ALA A 76 -19.86 -1.06 16.28
C ALA A 76 -19.36 -0.46 14.95
N LEU A 77 -20.14 0.47 14.36
CA LEU A 77 -19.73 1.18 13.15
C LEU A 77 -18.54 2.11 13.41
N ALA A 78 -18.52 2.82 14.54
CA ALA A 78 -17.39 3.67 14.92
C ALA A 78 -16.10 2.86 15.15
N ASP A 79 -16.20 1.72 15.85
CA ASP A 79 -15.08 0.80 16.06
C ASP A 79 -14.53 0.22 14.75
N PHE A 80 -15.42 -0.15 13.82
CA PHE A 80 -15.01 -0.57 12.47
C PHE A 80 -14.27 0.54 11.73
N GLU A 81 -14.82 1.76 11.69
CA GLU A 81 -14.23 2.88 10.96
C GLU A 81 -12.87 3.28 11.53
N GLU A 82 -12.72 3.29 12.87
CA GLU A 82 -11.45 3.55 13.53
C GLU A 82 -10.38 2.54 13.10
N LYS A 83 -10.69 1.24 13.11
CA LYS A 83 -9.77 0.17 12.70
C LYS A 83 -9.47 0.21 11.21
N PHE A 84 -10.48 0.52 10.39
CA PHE A 84 -10.34 0.68 8.94
C PHE A 84 -9.40 1.83 8.58
N GLU A 85 -9.55 3.00 9.22
CA GLU A 85 -8.65 4.14 9.02
C GLU A 85 -7.26 3.87 9.59
N ALA A 86 -7.14 3.28 10.79
CA ALA A 86 -5.86 2.95 11.39
C ALA A 86 -5.02 2.01 10.49
N ALA A 87 -5.66 1.03 9.85
CA ALA A 87 -5.00 0.15 8.89
C ALA A 87 -4.43 0.92 7.68
N GLN A 88 -5.23 1.78 7.06
CA GLN A 88 -4.81 2.60 5.92
C GLN A 88 -3.69 3.58 6.30
N ALA A 89 -3.87 4.30 7.41
CA ALA A 89 -2.89 5.24 7.92
C ALA A 89 -1.56 4.56 8.25
N SER A 90 -1.56 3.31 8.74
CA SER A 90 -0.32 2.59 9.03
C SER A 90 0.52 2.29 7.78
N LEU A 91 -0.11 2.03 6.63
CA LEU A 91 0.59 1.82 5.36
C LEU A 91 1.12 3.14 4.79
N GLU A 92 0.31 4.20 4.87
CA GLU A 92 0.71 5.55 4.42
C GLU A 92 1.88 6.10 5.24
N ALA A 93 1.89 5.87 6.55
CA ALA A 93 2.95 6.29 7.47
C ALA A 93 4.14 5.32 7.52
N CYS A 94 4.09 4.19 6.79
CA CYS A 94 5.16 3.21 6.78
C CYS A 94 6.44 3.84 6.22
N PRO A 95 7.58 3.83 6.95
CA PRO A 95 8.82 4.41 6.45
C PRO A 95 9.43 3.58 5.30
N LEU A 96 9.09 2.29 5.21
CA LEU A 96 9.54 1.44 4.12
C LEU A 96 8.64 1.61 2.89
N PRO A 97 9.19 1.54 1.67
CA PRO A 97 8.40 1.41 0.45
C PRO A 97 7.48 0.20 0.50
N VAL A 98 6.23 0.38 0.11
CA VAL A 98 5.18 -0.64 0.07
C VAL A 98 4.66 -0.80 -1.35
N ILE A 99 4.70 -2.02 -1.87
CA ILE A 99 4.19 -2.38 -3.20
C ILE A 99 2.95 -3.25 -3.02
N ALA A 100 1.82 -2.86 -3.58
CA ALA A 100 0.66 -3.75 -3.69
C ALA A 100 0.84 -4.67 -4.91
N ALA A 101 0.85 -5.98 -4.70
CA ALA A 101 0.87 -7.00 -5.75
C ALA A 101 -0.52 -7.62 -5.90
N ILE A 102 -1.22 -7.20 -6.95
CA ILE A 102 -2.67 -7.34 -7.09
C ILE A 102 -3.01 -8.40 -8.15
N LYS A 103 -3.54 -9.55 -7.71
CA LYS A 103 -4.13 -10.59 -8.58
C LYS A 103 -5.62 -10.70 -8.33
N GLY A 104 -6.43 -10.88 -9.37
CA GLY A 104 -7.88 -11.05 -9.25
C GLY A 104 -8.58 -9.84 -8.61
N PRO A 105 -9.82 -9.97 -8.09
CA PRO A 105 -10.59 -8.81 -7.62
C PRO A 105 -9.90 -7.97 -6.51
N CYS A 106 -9.92 -6.65 -6.69
CA CYS A 106 -9.48 -5.63 -5.73
C CYS A 106 -10.61 -4.63 -5.48
N MET A 107 -11.38 -4.82 -4.40
CA MET A 107 -12.71 -4.21 -4.25
C MET A 107 -12.86 -3.44 -2.94
N GLY A 108 -13.56 -2.31 -2.97
CA GLY A 108 -13.92 -1.52 -1.79
C GLY A 108 -12.71 -1.21 -0.92
N GLY A 109 -12.75 -1.66 0.34
CA GLY A 109 -11.63 -1.52 1.27
C GLY A 109 -10.31 -2.16 0.78
N GLY A 110 -10.36 -3.15 -0.10
CA GLY A 110 -9.17 -3.72 -0.73
C GLY A 110 -8.48 -2.72 -1.65
N LEU A 111 -9.24 -1.99 -2.47
CA LEU A 111 -8.69 -0.90 -3.28
C LEU A 111 -8.25 0.26 -2.39
N ALA A 112 -8.98 0.57 -1.31
CA ALA A 112 -8.56 1.57 -0.34
C ALA A 112 -7.18 1.26 0.27
N LEU A 113 -6.91 0.01 0.65
CA LEU A 113 -5.59 -0.45 1.09
C LEU A 113 -4.53 -0.33 -0.01
N ALA A 114 -4.84 -0.78 -1.23
CA ALA A 114 -3.89 -0.70 -2.34
C ALA A 114 -3.47 0.74 -2.63
N LEU A 115 -4.40 1.70 -2.53
CA LEU A 115 -4.14 3.15 -2.70
C LEU A 115 -3.26 3.74 -1.59
N CYS A 116 -3.08 3.05 -0.47
CA CYS A 116 -2.13 3.45 0.58
C CYS A 116 -0.69 3.00 0.28
N CYS A 117 -0.49 2.11 -0.69
CA CYS A 117 0.83 1.63 -1.09
C CYS A 117 1.49 2.62 -2.06
N ASP A 118 2.82 2.67 -2.07
CA ASP A 118 3.60 3.59 -2.91
C ASP A 118 3.50 3.21 -4.38
N MET A 119 3.48 1.90 -4.67
CA MET A 119 3.38 1.35 -6.02
C MET A 119 2.34 0.22 -6.06
N ARG A 120 1.73 0.00 -7.23
CA ARG A 120 0.65 -0.98 -7.44
C ARG A 120 0.88 -1.73 -8.75
N VAL A 121 1.28 -2.99 -8.65
CA VAL A 121 1.45 -3.91 -9.79
C VAL A 121 0.22 -4.80 -9.87
N ALA A 122 -0.46 -4.82 -11.00
CA ALA A 122 -1.68 -5.60 -11.21
C ALA A 122 -1.55 -6.60 -12.36
N GLY A 123 -2.28 -7.71 -12.24
CA GLY A 123 -2.48 -8.64 -13.35
C GLY A 123 -3.46 -8.06 -14.37
N ASP A 124 -3.30 -8.41 -15.65
CA ASP A 124 -4.19 -8.02 -16.73
C ASP A 124 -5.64 -8.53 -16.56
N ASP A 125 -5.84 -9.63 -15.83
CA ASP A 125 -7.17 -10.16 -15.44
C ASP A 125 -7.80 -9.49 -14.20
N THR A 126 -7.15 -8.47 -13.64
CA THR A 126 -7.59 -7.82 -12.40
C THR A 126 -8.80 -6.91 -12.63
N SER A 127 -9.73 -6.91 -11.68
CA SER A 127 -10.89 -6.00 -11.69
C SER A 127 -10.93 -5.15 -10.43
N PHE A 128 -11.26 -3.87 -10.59
CA PHE A 128 -11.27 -2.87 -9.51
C PHE A 128 -12.64 -2.24 -9.37
N ALA A 129 -13.07 -1.92 -8.14
CA ALA A 129 -14.24 -1.09 -7.88
C ALA A 129 -14.26 -0.59 -6.44
N ILE A 130 -14.93 0.54 -6.18
CA ILE A 130 -15.40 0.93 -4.85
C ILE A 130 -16.94 0.93 -4.89
N PRO A 131 -17.61 -0.20 -4.59
CA PRO A 131 -19.05 -0.32 -4.79
C PRO A 131 -19.89 0.36 -3.68
N ALA A 132 -19.32 1.35 -2.97
CA ALA A 132 -19.90 1.95 -1.77
C ALA A 132 -21.29 2.59 -2.01
N ALA A 133 -21.46 3.29 -3.14
CA ALA A 133 -22.74 3.91 -3.50
C ALA A 133 -23.87 2.89 -3.70
N ARG A 134 -23.57 1.64 -4.08
CA ARG A 134 -24.57 0.56 -4.19
C ARG A 134 -24.99 -0.01 -2.83
N LEU A 135 -24.21 0.28 -1.78
CA LEU A 135 -24.42 -0.19 -0.42
C LEU A 135 -24.86 0.94 0.53
N GLY A 136 -25.00 2.17 0.03
CA GLY A 136 -25.31 3.34 0.86
C GLY A 136 -24.19 3.73 1.84
N LEU A 137 -22.94 3.35 1.55
CA LEU A 137 -21.79 3.61 2.42
C LEU A 137 -21.04 4.87 2.00
N GLY A 138 -20.69 5.69 2.98
CA GLY A 138 -19.74 6.81 2.82
C GLY A 138 -18.31 6.36 3.08
N TYR A 139 -17.34 7.07 2.50
CA TYR A 139 -15.92 6.94 2.82
C TYR A 139 -15.49 8.20 3.57
N ALA A 140 -14.75 8.04 4.66
CA ALA A 140 -14.21 9.17 5.40
C ALA A 140 -13.25 10.00 4.53
N ALA A 141 -13.10 11.28 4.88
CA ALA A 141 -12.28 12.23 4.13
C ALA A 141 -10.84 11.74 3.84
N PRO A 142 -10.12 11.07 4.77
CA PRO A 142 -8.78 10.56 4.48
C PRO A 142 -8.76 9.51 3.36
N ALA A 143 -9.73 8.59 3.33
CA ALA A 143 -9.83 7.57 2.29
C ALA A 143 -10.17 8.19 0.92
N VAL A 144 -11.05 9.20 0.89
CA VAL A 144 -11.35 9.96 -0.33
C VAL A 144 -10.12 10.74 -0.81
N ALA A 145 -9.35 11.35 0.10
CA ALA A 145 -8.12 12.06 -0.23
C ALA A 145 -7.08 11.14 -0.89
N ARG A 146 -6.93 9.91 -0.40
CA ARG A 146 -6.05 8.89 -1.02
C ARG A 146 -6.46 8.57 -2.46
N LEU A 147 -7.75 8.40 -2.70
CA LEU A 147 -8.28 8.18 -4.04
C LEU A 147 -8.08 9.41 -4.95
N MET A 148 -8.28 10.62 -4.43
CA MET A 148 -8.03 11.86 -5.17
C MET A 148 -6.57 12.04 -5.54
N ARG A 149 -5.63 11.66 -4.66
CA ARG A 149 -4.19 11.68 -4.98
C ARG A 149 -3.84 10.76 -6.14
N ALA A 150 -4.55 9.64 -6.28
CA ALA A 150 -4.34 8.71 -7.39
C ALA A 150 -5.03 9.18 -8.69
N ALA A 151 -6.34 9.43 -8.65
CA ALA A 151 -7.18 9.60 -9.84
C ALA A 151 -7.63 11.04 -10.12
N GLY A 152 -7.18 12.00 -9.29
CA GLY A 152 -7.69 13.38 -9.30
C GLY A 152 -9.14 13.49 -8.80
N PRO A 153 -9.66 14.72 -8.61
CA PRO A 153 -11.01 14.94 -8.07
C PRO A 153 -12.13 14.32 -8.92
N ALA A 154 -12.07 14.51 -10.25
CA ALA A 154 -13.10 14.00 -11.17
C ALA A 154 -13.08 12.47 -11.26
N GLY A 155 -11.89 11.85 -11.35
CA GLY A 155 -11.75 10.40 -11.39
C GLY A 155 -12.16 9.75 -10.07
N ALA A 156 -11.78 10.35 -8.94
CA ALA A 156 -12.22 9.89 -7.62
C ALA A 156 -13.75 9.94 -7.47
N PHE A 157 -14.37 11.03 -7.90
CA PHE A 157 -15.82 11.15 -7.89
C PHE A 157 -16.50 10.14 -8.81
N GLU A 158 -15.98 9.91 -10.03
CA GLU A 158 -16.49 8.88 -10.95
C GLU A 158 -16.47 7.49 -10.29
N VAL A 159 -15.34 7.11 -9.69
CA VAL A 159 -15.17 5.81 -9.01
C VAL A 159 -16.21 5.63 -7.91
N LEU A 160 -16.38 6.63 -7.04
CA LEU A 160 -17.31 6.56 -5.91
C LEU A 160 -18.77 6.63 -6.35
N ALA A 161 -19.11 7.54 -7.26
CA ALA A 161 -20.50 7.81 -7.67
C ALA A 161 -21.06 6.72 -8.59
N THR A 162 -20.26 6.21 -9.53
CA THR A 162 -20.72 5.17 -10.47
C THR A 162 -20.70 3.78 -9.85
N ALA A 163 -19.84 3.55 -8.84
CA ALA A 163 -19.60 2.26 -8.22
C ALA A 163 -19.30 1.13 -9.23
N ARG A 164 -18.87 1.48 -10.45
CA ARG A 164 -18.68 0.52 -11.54
C ARG A 164 -17.36 -0.24 -11.38
N ARG A 165 -17.22 -1.27 -12.20
CA ARG A 165 -15.97 -2.02 -12.30
C ARG A 165 -15.07 -1.39 -13.35
N TYR A 166 -13.77 -1.47 -13.10
CA TYR A 166 -12.70 -1.07 -14.00
C TYR A 166 -11.84 -2.32 -14.28
N ALA A 167 -11.52 -2.55 -15.56
CA ALA A 167 -10.51 -3.53 -15.96
C ALA A 167 -9.09 -2.97 -15.70
N ALA A 168 -8.07 -3.82 -15.80
CA ALA A 168 -6.70 -3.45 -15.44
C ALA A 168 -6.13 -2.31 -16.30
N ASP A 169 -6.38 -2.33 -17.61
CA ASP A 169 -5.97 -1.28 -18.55
C ASP A 169 -6.61 0.07 -18.20
N GLU A 170 -7.90 0.06 -17.89
CA GLU A 170 -8.63 1.25 -17.52
C GLU A 170 -8.18 1.79 -16.16
N ALA A 171 -7.91 0.90 -15.20
CA ALA A 171 -7.35 1.26 -13.90
C ALA A 171 -5.96 1.90 -14.04
N LEU A 172 -5.15 1.42 -14.99
CA LEU A 172 -3.84 2.02 -15.31
C LEU A 172 -4.00 3.43 -15.87
N THR A 173 -4.92 3.65 -16.83
CA THR A 173 -5.16 5.01 -17.39
C THR A 173 -5.67 6.02 -16.35
N ARG A 174 -6.30 5.54 -15.28
CA ARG A 174 -6.80 6.34 -14.17
C ARG A 174 -5.83 6.44 -13.00
N ASN A 175 -4.63 5.86 -13.15
CA ASN A 175 -3.60 5.81 -12.11
C ASN A 175 -4.06 5.13 -10.80
N LEU A 176 -5.11 4.29 -10.87
CA LEU A 176 -5.52 3.41 -9.77
C LEU A 176 -4.47 2.31 -9.56
N VAL A 177 -3.73 1.95 -10.60
CA VAL A 177 -2.52 1.11 -10.55
C VAL A 177 -1.38 1.78 -11.30
N THR A 178 -0.14 1.43 -10.97
CA THR A 178 1.05 2.03 -11.58
C THR A 178 1.65 1.15 -12.69
N GLU A 179 1.37 -0.15 -12.67
CA GLU A 179 1.87 -1.10 -13.67
C GLU A 179 0.88 -2.25 -13.85
N VAL A 180 0.69 -2.71 -15.10
CA VAL A 180 -0.09 -3.91 -15.44
C VAL A 180 0.83 -4.89 -16.16
N VAL A 181 0.82 -6.14 -15.71
CA VAL A 181 1.60 -7.26 -16.26
C VAL A 181 0.69 -8.47 -16.46
N GLY A 182 1.19 -9.53 -17.10
CA GLY A 182 0.46 -10.81 -17.14
C GLY A 182 0.19 -11.31 -15.72
N THR A 183 -0.98 -11.91 -15.47
CA THR A 183 -1.40 -12.36 -14.14
C THR A 183 -0.36 -13.23 -13.41
N ASP A 184 0.38 -14.07 -14.13
CA ASP A 184 1.42 -14.92 -13.53
C ASP A 184 2.72 -14.18 -13.20
N ASP A 185 2.92 -12.99 -13.78
CA ASP A 185 4.10 -12.16 -13.56
C ASP A 185 3.92 -11.16 -12.40
N VAL A 186 2.73 -11.02 -11.81
CA VAL A 186 2.45 -10.01 -10.77
C VAL A 186 3.39 -10.12 -9.57
N PHE A 187 3.54 -11.32 -8.99
CA PHE A 187 4.42 -11.50 -7.83
C PHE A 187 5.90 -11.42 -8.21
N PRO A 188 6.38 -12.10 -9.28
CA PRO A 188 7.75 -11.91 -9.77
C PRO A 188 8.11 -10.44 -10.04
N ARG A 189 7.17 -9.67 -10.62
CA ARG A 189 7.39 -8.27 -10.94
C ARG A 189 7.44 -7.39 -9.69
N ALA A 190 6.52 -7.58 -8.75
CA ALA A 190 6.54 -6.87 -7.48
C ALA A 190 7.82 -7.16 -6.67
N GLU A 191 8.28 -8.43 -6.70
CA GLU A 191 9.54 -8.82 -6.08
C GLU A 191 10.74 -8.17 -6.77
N ALA A 192 10.79 -8.16 -8.11
CA ALA A 192 11.85 -7.50 -8.86
C ALA A 192 11.93 -6.00 -8.53
N LEU A 193 10.78 -5.31 -8.46
CA LEU A 193 10.71 -3.92 -8.01
C LEU A 193 11.21 -3.74 -6.57
N ALA A 194 10.77 -4.60 -5.65
CA ALA A 194 11.22 -4.56 -4.25
C ALA A 194 12.74 -4.75 -4.13
N ARG A 195 13.33 -5.70 -4.89
CA ARG A 195 14.79 -5.93 -4.94
C ARG A 195 15.53 -4.72 -5.53
N GLN A 196 14.99 -4.10 -6.59
CA GLN A 196 15.57 -2.87 -7.16
C GLN A 196 15.58 -1.73 -6.14
N ILE A 197 14.50 -1.56 -5.38
CA ILE A 197 14.41 -0.54 -4.33
C ILE A 197 15.36 -0.87 -3.18
N ALA A 198 15.41 -2.13 -2.73
CA ALA A 198 16.25 -2.58 -1.62
C ALA A 198 17.76 -2.44 -1.90
N ALA A 199 18.16 -2.41 -3.18
CA ALA A 199 19.54 -2.18 -3.60
C ALA A 199 19.99 -0.71 -3.51
N ASN A 200 19.07 0.23 -3.30
CA ASN A 200 19.39 1.66 -3.13
C ASN A 200 19.67 2.02 -1.66
N ALA A 201 20.21 3.23 -1.44
CA ALA A 201 20.49 3.77 -0.11
C ALA A 201 19.19 3.90 0.71
N PRO A 202 19.02 3.15 1.81
CA PRO A 202 17.77 3.12 2.56
C PRO A 202 17.33 4.49 3.07
N LEU A 203 18.27 5.32 3.54
CA LEU A 203 17.96 6.66 4.05
C LEU A 203 17.41 7.57 2.93
N THR A 204 18.00 7.50 1.73
CA THR A 204 17.54 8.27 0.57
C THR A 204 16.13 7.88 0.14
N VAL A 205 15.85 6.57 0.09
CA VAL A 205 14.53 6.06 -0.29
C VAL A 205 13.47 6.49 0.74
N ARG A 206 13.78 6.39 2.04
CA ARG A 206 12.89 6.84 3.14
C ARG A 206 12.62 8.34 3.08
N ALA A 207 13.66 9.15 2.85
CA ALA A 207 13.53 10.60 2.70
C ALA A 207 12.62 10.95 1.50
N ALA A 208 12.85 10.33 0.34
CA ALA A 208 12.03 10.56 -0.85
C ALA A 208 10.55 10.24 -0.61
N LYS A 209 10.25 9.09 0.02
CA LYS A 209 8.88 8.72 0.40
C LYS A 209 8.26 9.76 1.35
N ALA A 210 8.97 10.13 2.41
CA ALA A 210 8.48 11.10 3.39
C ALA A 210 8.16 12.46 2.75
N THR A 211 9.05 12.96 1.86
CA THR A 211 8.83 14.22 1.13
C THR A 211 7.60 14.14 0.23
N ILE A 212 7.44 13.06 -0.54
CA ILE A 212 6.26 12.87 -1.42
C ILE A 212 4.97 12.84 -0.58
N THR A 213 4.97 12.09 0.52
CA THR A 213 3.82 12.02 1.44
C THR A 213 3.47 13.39 2.01
N ALA A 214 4.45 14.14 2.51
CA ALA A 214 4.23 15.48 3.06
C ALA A 214 3.66 16.46 2.02
N LEU A 215 4.26 16.51 0.82
CA LEU A 215 3.81 17.39 -0.26
C LEU A 215 2.39 17.06 -0.76
N THR A 216 2.01 15.78 -0.76
CA THR A 216 0.69 15.35 -1.22
C THR A 216 -0.39 15.46 -0.16
N ARG A 217 -0.03 15.47 1.12
CA ARG A 217 -0.95 15.70 2.24
C ARG A 217 -1.18 17.17 2.53
N GLN A 218 -0.23 18.04 2.14
CA GLN A 218 -0.26 19.48 2.45
C GLN A 218 -0.39 19.73 3.95
N ASP A 219 0.33 18.94 4.76
CA ASP A 219 0.38 19.06 6.22
C ASP A 219 1.79 19.45 6.70
N ASP A 220 1.93 19.61 8.02
CA ASP A 220 3.16 20.10 8.66
C ASP A 220 4.29 19.05 8.73
N SER A 221 4.16 17.91 8.03
CA SER A 221 5.18 16.85 8.04
C SER A 221 6.41 17.14 7.17
N LEU A 222 6.43 18.27 6.45
CA LEU A 222 7.58 18.68 5.63
C LEU A 222 8.87 18.84 6.44
N GLN A 223 8.79 19.38 7.65
CA GLN A 223 9.97 19.54 8.51
C GLN A 223 10.63 18.19 8.83
N GLN A 224 9.83 17.17 9.13
CA GLN A 224 10.34 15.81 9.37
C GLN A 224 11.01 15.23 8.11
N ALA A 225 10.44 15.48 6.93
CA ALA A 225 11.03 15.05 5.67
C ALA A 225 12.38 15.75 5.40
N GLU A 226 12.49 17.04 5.70
CA GLU A 226 13.74 17.81 5.58
C GLU A 226 14.84 17.26 6.50
N GLU A 227 14.50 16.88 7.74
CA GLU A 227 15.44 16.23 8.66
C GLU A 227 15.98 14.90 8.09
N LEU A 228 15.12 14.10 7.44
CA LEU A 228 15.54 12.86 6.77
C LEU A 228 16.47 13.14 5.58
N ILE A 229 16.24 14.22 4.83
CA ILE A 229 17.13 14.65 3.74
C ILE A 229 18.50 15.03 4.30
N MET A 230 18.54 15.81 5.38
CA MET A 230 19.80 16.22 6.01
C MET A 230 20.62 15.02 6.48
N ARG A 231 19.96 14.01 7.06
CA ARG A 231 20.62 12.74 7.46
C ARG A 231 21.22 12.00 6.27
N CYS A 232 20.65 12.09 5.08
CA CYS A 232 21.24 11.48 3.88
C CYS A 232 22.62 12.09 3.59
N GLY A 233 22.76 13.42 3.68
CA GLY A 233 24.02 14.11 3.36
C GLY A 233 25.18 13.78 4.31
N SER A 234 24.88 13.34 5.53
CA SER A 234 25.88 12.94 6.54
C SER A 234 26.03 11.42 6.70
N SER A 235 25.37 10.62 5.86
CA SER A 235 25.38 9.15 5.96
C SER A 235 26.65 8.51 5.39
N ALA A 236 27.00 7.33 5.91
CA ALA A 236 28.00 6.45 5.30
C ALA A 236 27.58 6.03 3.88
N ASP A 237 26.28 5.86 3.65
CA ASP A 237 25.72 5.56 2.33
C ASP A 237 26.05 6.64 1.28
N PHE A 238 26.05 7.92 1.67
CA PHE A 238 26.41 9.01 0.76
C PHE A 238 27.89 8.96 0.37
N ALA A 239 28.77 8.66 1.32
CA ALA A 239 30.19 8.46 1.06
C ALA A 239 30.43 7.24 0.14
N GLU A 240 29.83 6.10 0.46
CA GLU A 240 29.91 4.86 -0.32
C GLU A 240 29.36 5.03 -1.74
N GLY A 241 28.20 5.67 -1.90
CA GLY A 241 27.60 5.91 -3.21
C GLY A 241 28.51 6.73 -4.13
N ARG A 242 29.15 7.78 -3.58
CA ARG A 242 30.14 8.59 -4.32
C ARG A 242 31.39 7.79 -4.66
N GLN A 243 31.91 7.01 -3.72
CA GLN A 243 33.10 6.19 -3.94
C GLN A 243 32.84 5.11 -5.00
N ALA A 244 31.77 4.34 -4.85
CA ALA A 244 31.38 3.28 -5.78
C ALA A 244 31.16 3.80 -7.20
N PHE A 245 30.56 5.00 -7.34
CA PHE A 245 30.38 5.66 -8.64
C PHE A 245 31.73 6.00 -9.30
N MET A 246 32.68 6.57 -8.54
CA MET A 246 34.02 6.89 -9.04
C MET A 246 34.81 5.63 -9.43
N GLU A 247 34.66 4.55 -8.66
CA GLU A 247 35.32 3.25 -8.86
C GLU A 247 34.61 2.35 -9.88
N LYS A 248 33.45 2.77 -10.42
CA LYS A 248 32.59 2.00 -11.35
C LYS A 248 32.24 0.60 -10.83
N ARG A 249 31.93 0.50 -9.53
CA ARG A 249 31.47 -0.74 -8.89
C ARG A 249 30.08 -0.57 -8.30
N PRO A 250 29.35 -1.67 -8.02
CA PRO A 250 28.10 -1.59 -7.26
C PRO A 250 28.34 -1.05 -5.84
N PRO A 251 27.49 -0.15 -5.33
CA PRO A 251 27.56 0.34 -3.96
C PRO A 251 27.03 -0.70 -2.96
N ARG A 252 27.50 -0.61 -1.71
CA ARG A 252 27.06 -1.42 -0.57
C ARG A 252 26.46 -0.54 0.51
N PHE A 253 25.19 -0.22 0.36
CA PHE A 253 24.49 0.62 1.33
C PHE A 253 24.11 -0.15 2.60
N THR A 254 24.28 0.47 3.77
CA THR A 254 23.93 -0.06 5.08
C THR A 254 22.76 0.68 5.73
N GLY A 255 22.49 1.92 5.31
CA GLY A 255 21.48 2.79 5.94
C GLY A 255 21.98 3.51 7.18
N GLU A 256 23.30 3.63 7.34
CA GLU A 256 24.00 4.34 8.42
C GLU A 256 24.54 5.69 7.95
#